data_AF-A0A955JRF2-F1
#
_entry.id   AF-A0A955JRF2-F1
#
_cell.length_a   1.000
_cell.length_b   1.000
_cell.length_c   1.000
_cell.angle_alpha   90.00
_cell.angle_beta   90.00
_cell.angle_gamma   90.00
#
_symmetry.space_group_name_H-M   'P 1'
#
loop_
_entity.id
_entity.type
_entity.pdbx_description
1 polymer ?
#
loop_
_entity_poly.entity_id
_entity_poly.type
_entity_poly.pdbx_seq_one_letter_code
_entity_poly.pdbx_strand_id
1 'polypeptide(L)' 'MTDSQNETISTIQIDETMTVGTLAEKLMIPVTKLIAELMKNGVMATVNERIDFDTAQIIVD' A
#
# COMPACT_ATOMS: atom_id res chain seq x y z
N MET A 1 -17.96 36.07 20.52
CA MET A 1 -16.62 36.39 19.98
C MET A 1 -15.64 35.87 20.99
N THR A 2 -14.70 34.96 20.79
CA THR A 2 -14.14 34.19 19.67
C THR A 2 -13.35 33.10 20.45
N ASP A 3 -13.31 31.82 20.10
CA ASP A 3 -12.47 31.31 19.03
C ASP A 3 -12.90 29.88 18.67
N SER A 4 -13.25 29.73 17.39
CA SER A 4 -13.18 28.46 16.69
C SER A 4 -11.71 28.11 16.50
N GLN A 5 -11.26 26.97 17.03
CA GLN A 5 -10.06 26.29 16.55
C GLN A 5 -10.35 24.79 16.45
N ASN A 6 -10.85 24.43 15.28
CA ASN A 6 -10.50 23.24 14.49
C ASN A 6 -10.11 21.97 15.25
N GLU A 7 -11.02 21.01 15.27
CA GLU A 7 -10.72 19.59 15.49
C GLU A 7 -9.84 19.09 14.34
N THR A 8 -8.51 19.30 14.43
CA THR A 8 -7.57 18.52 13.65
C THR A 8 -7.61 17.10 14.19
N ILE A 9 -8.48 16.30 13.59
CA ILE A 9 -8.41 14.85 13.61
C ILE A 9 -7.05 14.52 13.01
N SER A 10 -6.03 14.44 13.86
CA SER A 10 -4.73 13.85 13.52
C SER A 10 -4.98 12.36 13.39
N THR A 11 -5.74 11.95 12.39
CA THR A 11 -5.69 10.59 11.88
C THR A 11 -4.29 10.47 11.29
N ILE A 12 -3.33 10.19 12.17
CA ILE A 12 -2.22 9.32 11.83
C ILE A 12 -2.91 8.00 11.51
N GLN A 13 -3.54 7.93 10.33
CA GLN A 13 -3.68 6.68 9.64
C GLN A 13 -2.22 6.30 9.48
N ILE A 14 -1.78 5.38 10.34
CA ILE A 14 -0.57 4.64 10.08
C ILE A 14 -0.88 4.06 8.72
N ASP A 15 -0.37 4.71 7.68
CA ASP A 15 -0.58 4.30 6.31
C ASP A 15 0.08 2.92 6.25
N GLU A 16 -0.70 1.86 6.51
CA GLU A 16 -0.31 0.46 6.33
C GLU A 16 -0.08 0.14 4.84
N THR A 17 -0.07 1.18 4.02
CA THR A 17 0.42 1.21 2.66
C THR A 17 1.94 1.06 2.68
N MET A 18 2.44 0.03 2.01
CA MET A 18 3.87 -0.13 1.74
C MET A 18 4.09 -0.12 0.24
N THR A 19 5.32 0.13 -0.22
CA THR A 19 5.54 0.05 -1.66
C THR A 19 5.54 -1.40 -2.13
N VAL A 20 5.13 -1.63 -3.38
CA VAL A 20 5.24 -2.96 -4.02
C VAL A 20 6.69 -3.47 -3.95
N GLY A 21 7.67 -2.56 -4.08
CA GLY A 21 9.08 -2.82 -3.84
C GLY A 21 9.36 -3.44 -2.47
N THR A 22 8.95 -2.74 -1.41
CA THR A 22 9.14 -3.20 -0.03
C THR A 22 8.39 -4.50 0.27
N LEU A 23 7.20 -4.69 -0.30
CA LEU A 23 6.45 -5.94 -0.14
C LEU A 23 7.17 -7.12 -0.78
N ALA A 24 7.66 -6.95 -2.01
CA ALA A 24 8.40 -8.00 -2.71
C ALA A 24 9.68 -8.39 -1.96
N GLU A 25 10.39 -7.41 -1.39
CA GLU A 25 11.55 -7.64 -0.53
C GLU A 25 11.19 -8.45 0.72
N LYS A 26 10.09 -8.12 1.40
CA LYS A 26 9.59 -8.86 2.57
C LYS A 26 9.19 -10.30 2.23
N LEU A 27 8.62 -10.51 1.05
CA LEU A 27 8.22 -11.82 0.54
C LEU A 27 9.40 -12.59 -0.09
N MET A 28 10.58 -11.98 -0.20
CA MET A 28 11.75 -12.53 -0.90
C MET A 28 11.44 -13.01 -2.32
N ILE A 29 10.54 -12.31 -3.01
CA ILE A 29 10.21 -12.57 -4.42
C ILE A 29 10.60 -11.38 -5.29
N PRO A 30 10.87 -11.59 -6.59
CA PRO A 30 11.11 -10.47 -7.49
C PRO A 30 9.89 -9.55 -7.57
N VAL A 31 10.11 -8.24 -7.44
CA VAL A 31 9.09 -7.20 -7.65
C VAL A 31 8.34 -7.39 -8.97
N THR A 32 9.05 -7.74 -10.04
CA THR A 32 8.45 -7.99 -11.34
C THR A 32 7.46 -9.15 -11.34
N LYS A 33 7.70 -10.19 -10.52
CA LYS A 33 6.81 -11.32 -10.35
C LYS A 33 5.55 -10.90 -9.59
N LEU A 34 5.74 -10.20 -8.46
CA LEU A 34 4.65 -9.62 -7.68
C LEU A 34 3.78 -8.67 -8.52
N ILE A 35 4.38 -7.79 -9.32
CA ILE A 35 3.67 -6.90 -10.25
C ILE A 35 2.90 -7.70 -11.32
N ALA A 36 3.47 -8.79 -11.83
CA ALA A 36 2.78 -9.65 -12.79
C ALA A 36 1.55 -10.32 -12.16
N GLU A 37 1.65 -10.76 -10.90
CA GLU A 37 0.53 -11.34 -10.14
C GLU A 37 -0.52 -10.29 -9.77
N LEU A 38 -0.10 -9.08 -9.38
CA LEU A 38 -0.95 -7.90 -9.24
C LEU A 38 -1.75 -7.64 -10.52
N MET A 39 -1.06 -7.53 -11.66
CA MET A 39 -1.68 -7.26 -12.96
C MET A 39 -2.64 -8.38 -13.39
N LYS A 40 -2.30 -9.64 -13.12
CA LYS A 40 -3.16 -10.80 -13.42
C LYS A 40 -4.46 -10.79 -12.62
N ASN A 41 -4.44 -10.24 -11.40
CA ASN A 41 -5.60 -10.04 -10.55
C ASN A 41 -6.33 -8.70 -10.81
N GLY A 42 -5.93 -7.96 -11.87
CA GLY A 42 -6.56 -6.70 -12.26
C GLY A 42 -6.05 -5.48 -11.49
N VAL A 43 -5.04 -5.65 -10.65
CA VAL A 43 -4.40 -4.57 -9.90
C VAL A 43 -3.15 -4.12 -10.65
N MET A 44 -3.21 -2.97 -11.32
CA MET A 44 -1.99 -2.37 -11.87
C MET A 44 -1.28 -1.60 -10.77
N ALA A 45 -0.07 -2.05 -10.41
CA ALA A 45 0.79 -1.33 -9.50
C ALA A 45 2.25 -1.42 -9.98
N THR A 46 3.02 -0.36 -9.71
CA THR A 46 4.44 -0.26 -10.02
C THR A 46 5.31 -0.47 -8.77
N VAL A 47 6.63 -0.66 -8.95
CA VAL A 47 7.57 -0.86 -7.83
C VAL A 47 7.51 0.25 -6.77
N ASN A 48 7.26 1.49 -7.22
CA ASN A 48 7.20 2.68 -6.38
C ASN A 48 5.77 3.04 -5.97
N GLU A 49 4.76 2.28 -6.43
CA GLU A 49 3.38 2.46 -6.03
C GLU A 49 3.25 2.06 -4.56
N ARG A 50 2.51 2.86 -3.79
CA ARG A 50 2.07 2.47 -2.46
C ARG A 50 0.82 1.61 -2.61
N ILE A 51 0.89 0.44 -2.01
CA ILE A 51 -0.14 -0.59 -2.01
C ILE A 51 -0.48 -0.91 -0.56
N ASP A 52 -1.78 -0.95 -0.30
CA ASP A 52 -2.33 -1.31 1.01
C ASP A 52 -2.04 -2.78 1.30
N PHE A 53 -1.71 -3.11 2.55
CA PHE A 53 -1.43 -4.48 2.95
C PHE A 53 -2.54 -5.46 2.58
N ASP A 54 -3.81 -5.03 2.64
CA ASP A 54 -4.96 -5.83 2.23
C ASP A 54 -4.90 -6.21 0.74
N THR A 55 -4.58 -5.25 -0.13
CA THR A 55 -4.46 -5.49 -1.59
C THR A 55 -3.25 -6.38 -1.89
N ALA A 56 -2.16 -6.17 -1.15
CA ALA A 56 -0.95 -6.99 -1.22
C ALA A 56 -1.22 -8.45 -0.83
N GLN A 57 -2.02 -8.66 0.22
CA GLN A 57 -2.27 -9.97 0.81
C GLN A 57 -3.20 -10.83 -0.06
N ILE A 58 -4.15 -10.22 -0.79
CA ILE A 58 -5.06 -10.90 -1.74
C ILE A 58 -4.29 -11.67 -2.83
N ILE A 59 -3.04 -11.29 -3.11
CA ILE A 59 -2.28 -11.78 -4.27
C ILE A 59 -1.30 -12.89 -3.88
N VAL A 60 -1.01 -13.06 -2.59
CA VAL A 60 -0.04 -14.02 -2.05
C VAL A 60 -0.73 -15.28 -1.51
N ASP A 61 -1.64 -15.86 -2.29
CA ASP A 61 -2.29 -17.16 -2.03
C ASP A 61 -1.84 -18.22 -3.07
#